data_AF-A0A162FXD9-F1
#
_entry.id   AF-A0A162FXD9-F1
#
_cell.length_a   1.000
_cell.length_b   1.000
_cell.length_c   1.000
_cell.angle_alpha   90.00
_cell.angle_beta   90.00
_cell.angle_gamma   90.00
#
_symmetry.space_group_name_H-M   'P 1'
#
loop_
_entity.id
_entity.type
_entity.pdbx_description
1 polymer ?
#
loop_
_entity_poly.entity_id
_entity_poly.type
_entity_poly.pdbx_seq_one_letter_code
_entity_poly.pdbx_strand_id
1 'polypeptide(L)'
;MALSVLSQASAFNPGSELWIVPDLEKSQWTARLDWYLNFQLCKASRHVSPSIPNFLQEVLSETELPKVQFAVKTSHPLMIASEELLPNKWVVIVPWQDNLVPWIAQVFEVWHKLKEPSLRIFLPPGQSAGKVQQEWQAHHSFEDFTVVLD
;
A
#
# COMPACT_ATOMS: atom_id res chain seq x y z
N MET A 1 20.15 -6.88 14.10
CA MET A 1 19.06 -6.63 15.07
C MET A 1 17.73 -6.85 14.36
N ALA A 2 16.66 -7.04 15.14
CA ALA A 2 15.70 -8.11 14.87
C ALA A 2 14.40 -7.62 14.25
N LEU A 3 14.01 -8.26 13.14
CA LEU A 3 12.63 -8.34 12.69
C LEU A 3 11.70 -8.56 13.88
N SER A 4 10.90 -7.55 14.22
CA SER A 4 10.01 -7.62 15.37
C SER A 4 8.63 -8.08 14.92
N VAL A 5 8.25 -9.30 15.29
CA VAL A 5 6.95 -9.87 14.97
C VAL A 5 5.94 -9.42 16.02
N LEU A 6 4.91 -8.71 15.57
CA LEU A 6 3.82 -8.24 16.41
C LEU A 6 2.69 -9.27 16.48
N SER A 7 2.12 -9.40 17.68
CA SER A 7 0.88 -10.16 17.89
C SER A 7 -0.31 -9.45 17.23
N GLN A 8 -1.39 -10.19 16.96
CA GLN A 8 -2.63 -9.60 16.42
C GLN A 8 -3.19 -8.50 17.32
N ALA A 9 -3.10 -8.66 18.65
CA ALA A 9 -3.61 -7.68 19.62
C ALA A 9 -2.83 -6.35 19.58
N SER A 10 -1.56 -6.38 19.17
CA SER A 10 -0.67 -5.22 19.07
C SER A 10 -0.56 -4.66 17.65
N ALA A 11 -1.27 -5.23 16.68
CA ALA A 11 -1.08 -4.95 15.25
C ALA A 11 -1.28 -3.47 14.89
N PHE A 12 -2.17 -2.77 15.61
CA PHE A 12 -2.49 -1.36 15.38
C PHE A 12 -1.87 -0.41 16.42
N ASN A 13 -0.96 -0.90 17.27
CA ASN A 13 -0.29 -0.05 18.26
C ASN A 13 0.57 1.02 17.58
N PRO A 14 0.77 2.19 18.19
CA PRO A 14 1.72 3.18 17.68
C PRO A 14 3.14 2.62 17.53
N GLY A 15 3.96 3.24 16.69
CA GLY A 15 5.39 2.92 16.54
C GLY A 15 5.90 2.72 15.11
N SER A 16 5.07 2.96 14.11
CA SER A 16 5.50 2.94 12.70
C SER A 16 4.72 3.98 11.91
N GLU A 17 5.44 4.85 11.20
CA GLU A 17 4.85 5.93 10.40
C GLU A 17 4.19 5.41 9.13
N LEU A 18 4.75 4.35 8.52
CA LEU A 18 4.25 3.74 7.30
C LEU A 18 3.71 2.34 7.60
N TRP A 19 2.45 2.12 7.26
CA TRP A 19 1.81 0.81 7.30
C TRP A 19 1.60 0.32 5.88
N ILE A 20 2.12 -0.87 5.58
CA ILE A 20 1.93 -1.53 4.29
C ILE A 20 1.00 -2.72 4.47
N VAL A 21 -0.07 -2.74 3.68
CA VAL A 21 -1.09 -3.79 3.74
C VAL A 21 -1.35 -4.37 2.34
N PRO A 22 -1.77 -5.63 2.22
CA PRO A 22 -2.21 -6.21 0.95
C PRO A 22 -3.58 -5.66 0.53
N ASP A 23 -4.04 -6.00 -0.67
CA ASP A 23 -5.38 -5.67 -1.14
C ASP A 23 -6.50 -6.30 -0.29
N LEU A 24 -7.64 -5.62 -0.26
CA LEU A 24 -8.78 -5.95 0.60
C LEU A 24 -9.29 -7.38 0.41
N GLU A 25 -9.34 -7.88 -0.83
CA GLU A 25 -9.91 -9.19 -1.16
C GLU A 25 -9.04 -10.35 -0.66
N LYS A 26 -7.75 -10.10 -0.43
CA LYS A 26 -6.74 -11.11 -0.10
C LYS A 26 -6.17 -10.98 1.31
N SER A 27 -6.64 -10.01 2.11
CA SER A 27 -6.08 -9.71 3.44
C SER A 27 -7.15 -9.48 4.49
N GLN A 28 -7.12 -10.28 5.56
CA GLN A 28 -8.00 -10.06 6.71
C GLN A 28 -7.65 -8.75 7.43
N TRP A 29 -6.36 -8.37 7.47
CA TRP A 29 -5.92 -7.12 8.07
C TRP A 29 -6.51 -5.91 7.37
N THR A 30 -6.52 -5.92 6.03
CA THR A 30 -7.08 -4.83 5.24
C THR A 30 -8.60 -4.76 5.43
N ALA A 31 -9.28 -5.90 5.52
CA ALA A 31 -10.71 -5.94 5.84
C ALA A 31 -11.02 -5.41 7.26
N ARG A 32 -10.20 -5.76 8.25
CA ARG A 32 -10.32 -5.24 9.62
C ARG A 32 -10.10 -3.72 9.66
N LEU A 33 -9.07 -3.22 8.99
CA LEU A 33 -8.81 -1.78 8.88
C LEU A 33 -9.99 -1.05 8.23
N ASP A 34 -10.50 -1.57 7.11
CA ASP A 34 -11.62 -0.95 6.39
C ASP A 34 -12.88 -0.90 7.24
N TRP A 35 -13.22 -2.01 7.91
CA TRP A 35 -14.43 -2.14 8.71
C TRP A 35 -14.38 -1.37 10.02
N TYR A 36 -13.32 -1.56 10.83
CA TYR A 36 -13.25 -0.97 12.17
C TYR A 36 -12.99 0.53 12.14
N LEU A 37 -12.27 1.02 11.13
CA LEU A 37 -11.85 2.41 11.05
C LEU A 37 -12.62 3.18 9.97
N ASN A 38 -13.60 2.53 9.33
CA ASN A 38 -14.39 3.08 8.23
C ASN A 38 -13.51 3.73 7.16
N PHE A 39 -12.48 2.99 6.73
CA PHE A 39 -11.41 3.50 5.88
C PHE A 39 -11.82 3.67 4.40
N GLN A 40 -13.01 3.18 4.03
CA GLN A 40 -13.65 3.27 2.71
C GLN A 40 -12.80 2.72 1.55
N LEU A 41 -11.94 1.74 1.83
CA LEU A 41 -11.08 1.06 0.85
C LEU A 41 -11.91 0.39 -0.25
N CYS A 42 -13.06 -0.20 0.10
CA CYS A 42 -14.00 -0.73 -0.88
C CYS A 42 -14.42 0.28 -1.96
N LYS A 43 -14.60 1.55 -1.58
CA LYS A 43 -15.01 2.60 -2.52
C LYS A 43 -13.83 3.11 -3.33
N ALA A 44 -12.69 3.32 -2.67
CA ALA A 44 -11.47 3.80 -3.31
C ALA A 44 -10.94 2.82 -4.36
N SER A 45 -10.94 1.52 -4.06
CA SER A 45 -10.47 0.46 -4.97
C SER A 45 -11.28 0.35 -6.26
N ARG A 46 -12.57 0.73 -6.23
CA ARG A 46 -13.48 0.70 -7.39
C ARG A 46 -13.53 2.01 -8.16
N HIS A 47 -12.75 3.01 -7.74
CA HIS A 47 -12.75 4.31 -8.40
C HIS A 47 -12.16 4.17 -9.81
N VAL A 48 -12.94 4.56 -10.81
CA VAL A 48 -12.51 4.66 -12.20
C VAL A 48 -12.46 6.14 -12.56
N SER A 49 -11.29 6.62 -12.98
CA SER A 49 -11.15 8.00 -13.42
C SER A 49 -12.08 8.26 -14.63
N PRO A 50 -12.85 9.35 -14.62
CA PRO A 50 -13.76 9.64 -15.72
C PRO A 50 -12.98 9.88 -17.02
N SER A 51 -13.49 9.34 -18.13
CA SER A 51 -12.97 9.63 -19.46
C SER A 51 -13.44 11.02 -19.92
N ILE A 52 -12.57 11.75 -20.63
CA ILE A 52 -12.93 13.05 -21.21
C ILE A 52 -14.05 12.85 -22.24
N PRO A 53 -15.18 13.58 -22.15
CA PRO A 53 -16.25 13.54 -23.15
C PRO A 53 -15.75 13.87 -24.56
N ASN A 54 -16.30 13.21 -25.59
CA ASN A 54 -15.86 13.37 -26.98
C ASN A 54 -15.82 14.82 -27.45
N PHE A 55 -16.84 15.61 -27.11
CA PHE A 55 -16.91 17.03 -27.45
C PHE A 55 -15.68 17.82 -26.95
N LEU A 56 -15.22 17.56 -25.73
CA LEU A 56 -14.03 18.23 -25.20
C LEU A 56 -12.76 17.75 -25.90
N GLN A 57 -12.70 16.48 -26.33
CA GLN A 57 -11.58 15.99 -27.13
C GLN A 57 -11.52 16.67 -28.51
N GLU A 58 -12.68 16.91 -29.13
CA GLU A 58 -12.80 17.64 -30.40
C GLU A 58 -12.34 19.09 -30.25
N VAL A 59 -12.85 19.83 -29.26
CA VAL A 59 -12.44 21.22 -28.98
C VAL A 59 -10.94 21.33 -28.68
N LEU A 60 -10.38 20.40 -27.89
CA LEU A 60 -8.93 20.37 -27.62
C LEU A 60 -8.12 20.15 -28.91
N SER A 61 -8.63 19.33 -29.83
CA SER A 61 -7.97 19.08 -31.12
C SER A 61 -8.03 20.29 -32.06
N GLU A 62 -9.16 21.00 -32.09
CA GLU A 62 -9.36 22.20 -32.91
C GLU A 62 -8.55 23.40 -32.42
N THR A 63 -8.38 23.51 -31.10
CA THR A 63 -7.64 24.61 -30.46
C THR A 63 -6.13 24.36 -30.36
N GLU A 64 -5.64 23.24 -30.89
CA GLU A 64 -4.24 22.78 -30.77
C GLU A 64 -3.75 22.71 -29.31
N LEU A 65 -4.68 22.59 -28.36
CA LEU A 65 -4.36 22.49 -26.95
C LEU A 65 -3.86 21.07 -26.63
N PRO A 66 -2.91 20.94 -25.68
CA PRO A 66 -2.37 19.64 -25.30
C PRO A 66 -3.49 18.75 -24.75
N LYS A 67 -3.52 17.49 -25.23
CA LYS A 67 -4.44 16.48 -24.72
C LYS A 67 -4.23 16.29 -23.22
N VAL A 68 -5.29 16.49 -22.44
CA VAL A 68 -5.22 16.25 -21.01
C VAL A 68 -5.27 14.75 -20.76
N GLN A 69 -4.22 14.19 -20.18
CA GLN A 69 -4.18 12.78 -19.78
C GLN A 69 -4.42 12.69 -18.27
N PHE A 70 -5.61 12.25 -17.89
CA PHE A 70 -5.96 11.96 -16.50
C PHE A 70 -5.81 10.47 -16.15
N ALA A 71 -5.16 9.68 -17.01
CA ALA A 71 -5.09 8.23 -16.85
C ALA A 71 -4.23 7.85 -15.63
N VAL A 72 -4.88 7.64 -14.48
CA VAL A 72 -4.27 6.96 -13.35
C VAL A 72 -4.25 5.47 -13.65
N LYS A 73 -3.06 4.87 -13.69
CA LYS A 73 -2.90 3.43 -13.86
C LYS A 73 -3.40 2.73 -12.58
N THR A 74 -4.51 2.00 -12.66
CA THR A 74 -5.13 1.24 -11.55
C THR A 74 -4.25 0.15 -10.93
N SER A 75 -3.14 -0.22 -11.58
CA SER A 75 -2.17 -1.22 -11.07
C SER A 75 -1.19 -0.69 -10.01
N HIS A 76 -1.28 0.57 -9.60
CA HIS A 76 -0.32 1.18 -8.67
C HIS A 76 -0.79 1.06 -7.22
N PRO A 77 0.14 1.03 -6.24
CA PRO A 77 -0.21 1.06 -4.83
C PRO A 77 -1.10 2.26 -4.49
N LEU A 78 -2.13 2.03 -3.67
CA LEU A 78 -3.00 3.09 -3.16
C LEU A 78 -2.44 3.59 -1.82
N MET A 79 -2.07 4.87 -1.75
CA MET A 79 -1.62 5.51 -0.51
C MET A 79 -2.72 6.39 0.08
N ILE A 80 -2.94 6.26 1.38
CA ILE A 80 -3.88 7.05 2.16
C ILE A 80 -3.11 7.75 3.26
N ALA A 81 -3.16 9.09 3.28
CA ALA A 81 -2.67 9.87 4.40
C ALA A 81 -3.63 9.70 5.58
N SER A 82 -3.12 9.13 6.67
CA SER A 82 -3.89 8.78 7.87
C SER A 82 -3.40 9.50 9.12
N GLU A 83 -2.47 10.45 8.93
CA GLU A 83 -2.00 11.36 9.97
C GLU A 83 -3.21 12.02 10.67
N GLU A 84 -3.17 12.08 12.00
CA GLU A 84 -4.25 12.54 12.91
C GLU A 84 -5.42 11.56 13.16
N LEU A 85 -5.66 10.59 12.29
CA LEU A 85 -6.77 9.62 12.45
C LEU A 85 -6.30 8.28 12.99
N LEU A 86 -5.11 7.85 12.60
CA LEU A 86 -4.50 6.59 13.00
C LEU A 86 -3.12 6.85 13.62
N PRO A 87 -2.57 5.88 14.37
CA PRO A 87 -1.25 6.03 14.98
C PRO A 87 -0.10 5.79 13.98
N ASN A 88 -0.27 6.27 12.75
CA ASN A 88 0.67 6.26 11.64
C ASN A 88 0.41 7.46 10.71
N LYS A 89 1.36 7.79 9.83
CA LYS A 89 1.22 8.89 8.86
C LYS A 89 0.55 8.42 7.57
N TRP A 90 0.92 7.22 7.10
CA TRP A 90 0.45 6.68 5.83
C TRP A 90 0.10 5.20 5.93
N VAL A 91 -1.03 4.84 5.32
CA VAL A 91 -1.37 3.46 4.98
C VAL A 91 -1.21 3.30 3.47
N VAL A 92 -0.41 2.33 3.04
CA VAL A 92 -0.23 1.98 1.63
C VAL A 92 -0.73 0.57 1.37
N ILE A 93 -1.55 0.44 0.35
CA ILE A 93 -2.13 -0.82 -0.10
C ILE A 93 -1.35 -1.27 -1.32
N VAL A 94 -0.66 -2.39 -1.22
CA VAL A 94 0.15 -2.97 -2.29
C VAL A 94 -0.54 -4.24 -2.79
N PRO A 95 -0.98 -4.29 -4.06
CA PRO A 95 -1.72 -5.43 -4.60
C PRO A 95 -0.96 -6.75 -4.45
N TRP A 96 -1.61 -7.77 -3.88
CA TRP A 96 -1.02 -9.10 -3.71
C TRP A 96 -1.36 -10.02 -4.89
N GLN A 97 -0.34 -10.61 -5.51
CA GLN A 97 -0.47 -11.53 -6.64
C GLN A 97 0.04 -12.93 -6.32
N ASP A 98 -0.11 -13.37 -5.07
CA ASP A 98 0.25 -14.73 -4.62
C ASP A 98 1.75 -15.07 -4.77
N ASN A 99 2.59 -14.05 -4.91
CA ASN A 99 4.04 -14.17 -5.00
C ASN A 99 4.73 -13.12 -4.13
N LEU A 100 5.55 -13.61 -3.19
CA LEU A 100 6.21 -12.78 -2.17
C LEU A 100 7.30 -11.88 -2.76
N VAL A 101 8.13 -12.41 -3.66
CA VAL A 101 9.29 -11.71 -4.20
C VAL A 101 8.92 -10.40 -4.90
N PRO A 102 8.03 -10.37 -5.92
CA PRO A 102 7.66 -9.13 -6.59
C PRO A 102 6.90 -8.17 -5.67
N TRP A 103 6.15 -8.71 -4.71
CA TRP A 103 5.43 -7.89 -3.73
C TRP A 103 6.40 -7.17 -2.81
N ILE A 104 7.38 -7.86 -2.22
CA ILE A 104 8.41 -7.27 -1.36
C ILE A 104 9.24 -6.24 -2.13
N ALA A 105 9.59 -6.50 -3.39
CA ALA A 105 10.26 -5.50 -4.22
C ALA A 105 9.43 -4.21 -4.37
N GLN A 106 8.12 -4.33 -4.57
CA GLN A 106 7.21 -3.18 -4.66
C GLN A 106 7.06 -2.44 -3.32
N VAL A 107 6.95 -3.18 -2.22
CA VAL A 107 6.94 -2.63 -0.84
C VAL A 107 8.22 -1.84 -0.58
N PHE A 108 9.37 -2.39 -0.96
CA PHE A 108 10.67 -1.75 -0.82
C PHE A 108 10.76 -0.47 -1.65
N GLU A 109 10.32 -0.50 -2.92
CA GLU A 109 10.32 0.70 -3.76
C GLU A 109 9.48 1.84 -3.17
N VAL A 110 8.29 1.53 -2.64
CA VAL A 110 7.43 2.52 -1.99
C VAL A 110 8.13 3.11 -0.77
N TRP A 111 8.68 2.26 0.10
CA TRP A 111 9.38 2.67 1.31
C TRP A 111 10.58 3.56 1.00
N HIS A 112 11.41 3.17 0.04
CA HIS A 112 12.59 3.93 -0.38
C HIS A 112 12.21 5.29 -1.00
N LYS A 113 11.18 5.35 -1.86
CA LYS A 113 10.67 6.61 -2.45
C LYS A 113 10.13 7.57 -1.39
N LEU A 114 9.65 7.05 -0.26
CA LEU A 114 9.18 7.83 0.89
C LEU A 114 10.28 8.25 1.86
N LYS A 115 11.56 8.06 1.49
CA LYS A 115 12.73 8.37 2.34
C LYS A 115 12.80 7.53 3.62
N GLU A 116 12.44 6.25 3.49
CA GLU A 116 12.72 5.22 4.50
C GLU A 116 12.10 5.48 5.89
N PRO A 117 10.78 5.75 5.98
CA PRO A 117 10.10 5.94 7.27
C PRO A 117 10.07 4.66 8.09
N SER A 118 9.74 4.76 9.38
CA SER A 118 9.54 3.58 10.22
C SER A 118 8.40 2.70 9.67
N LEU A 119 8.70 1.41 9.46
CA LEU A 119 7.89 0.52 8.63
C LEU A 119 7.19 -0.57 9.45
N ARG A 120 5.91 -0.77 9.14
CA ARG A 120 5.14 -1.94 9.54
C ARG A 120 4.54 -2.63 8.33
N ILE A 121 4.80 -3.92 8.19
CA ILE A 121 4.28 -4.74 7.10
C ILE A 121 3.25 -5.72 7.65
N PHE A 122 2.02 -5.65 7.13
CA PHE A 122 0.99 -6.64 7.38
C PHE A 122 1.08 -7.69 6.28
N LEU A 123 1.32 -8.94 6.66
CA LEU A 123 1.59 -9.98 5.67
C LEU A 123 0.31 -10.52 5.03
N PRO A 124 0.37 -10.91 3.74
CA PRO A 124 -0.64 -11.74 3.12
C PRO A 124 -0.78 -13.11 3.81
N PRO A 125 -1.92 -13.80 3.63
CA PRO A 125 -2.17 -15.11 4.22
C PRO A 125 -1.09 -16.14 3.85
N GLY A 126 -0.70 -16.96 4.82
CA GLY A 126 0.24 -18.07 4.62
C GLY A 126 1.71 -17.68 4.47
N GLN A 127 2.05 -16.39 4.61
CA GLN A 127 3.44 -15.93 4.61
C GLN A 127 4.05 -15.99 6.02
N SER A 128 5.36 -16.25 6.09
CA SER A 128 6.10 -16.29 7.35
C SER A 128 7.09 -15.13 7.43
N ALA A 129 7.29 -14.63 8.64
CA ALA A 129 8.21 -13.53 8.92
C ALA A 129 9.64 -13.85 8.45
N GLY A 130 10.08 -15.11 8.57
CA GLY A 130 11.41 -15.55 8.12
C GLY A 130 11.61 -15.47 6.60
N LYS A 131 10.61 -15.84 5.80
CA LYS A 131 10.68 -15.69 4.33
C LYS A 131 10.77 -14.22 3.93
N VAL A 132 9.95 -13.38 4.57
CA VAL A 132 9.94 -11.93 4.34
C VAL A 132 11.30 -11.31 4.67
N GLN A 133 11.92 -11.72 5.78
CA GLN A 133 13.24 -11.24 6.17
C GLN A 133 14.32 -11.63 5.16
N GLN A 134 14.29 -12.87 4.65
CA GLN A 134 15.23 -13.33 3.63
C GLN A 134 15.11 -12.52 2.33
N GLU A 135 13.89 -12.33 1.84
CA GLU A 135 13.65 -11.54 0.63
C GLU A 135 14.00 -10.05 0.85
N TRP A 136 13.71 -9.49 2.02
CA TRP A 136 14.05 -8.11 2.33
C TRP A 136 15.56 -7.86 2.37
N GLN A 137 16.32 -8.79 2.97
CA GLN A 137 17.79 -8.73 3.04
C GLN A 137 18.45 -8.77 1.66
N ALA A 138 17.80 -9.35 0.65
CA ALA A 138 18.29 -9.33 -0.73
C ALA A 138 18.24 -7.91 -1.33
N HIS A 139 17.35 -7.05 -0.84
CA HIS A 139 17.17 -5.68 -1.34
C HIS A 139 17.89 -4.63 -0.48
N HIS A 140 17.98 -4.82 0.84
CA HIS A 140 18.57 -3.81 1.72
C HIS A 140 19.07 -4.37 3.06
N SER A 141 20.12 -3.75 3.61
CA SER A 141 20.69 -4.09 4.92
C SER A 141 19.98 -3.44 6.10
N PHE A 142 18.86 -2.74 5.89
CA PHE A 142 18.11 -2.07 6.96
C PHE A 142 17.31 -3.10 7.75
N GLU A 143 17.55 -3.17 9.06
CA GLU A 143 17.16 -4.30 9.89
C GLU A 143 15.95 -4.04 10.80
N ASP A 144 15.47 -2.79 10.91
CA ASP A 144 14.48 -2.42 11.93
C ASP A 144 13.11 -2.11 11.32
N PHE A 145 12.33 -3.17 11.07
CA PHE A 145 10.91 -3.04 10.73
C PHE A 145 10.06 -4.07 11.49
N THR A 146 8.77 -3.74 11.64
CA THR A 146 7.81 -4.60 12.31
C THR A 146 6.98 -5.38 11.30
N VAL A 147 6.66 -6.63 11.64
CA VAL A 147 5.85 -7.51 10.81
C VAL A 147 4.65 -8.02 11.59
N VAL A 148 3.48 -7.98 10.97
CA VAL A 148 2.24 -8.52 11.52
C VAL A 148 1.85 -9.74 10.70
N LEU A 149 1.71 -10.89 11.37
CA LEU A 149 1.25 -12.13 10.75
C LEU A 149 -0.28 -12.09 10.58
N ASP A 150 -0.79 -12.72 9.53
CA ASP A 150 -2.23 -12.98 9.31
C ASP A 150 -2.80 -13.94 10.37
#